data_AF-A0A127SCM8-F1
#
_entry.id   AF-A0A127SCM8-F1
#
_cell.length_a   1.000
_cell.length_b   1.000
_cell.length_c   1.000
_cell.angle_alpha   90.00
_cell.angle_beta   90.00
_cell.angle_gamma   90.00
#
_symmetry.space_group_name_H-M   'P 1'
#
loop_
_entity.id
_entity.type
_entity.pdbx_description
1 polymer ?
#
loop_
_entity_poly.entity_id
_entity_poly.type
_entity_poly.pdbx_seq_one_letter_code
_entity_poly.pdbx_strand_id
1 'polypeptide(L)'
;MSAKSVLHLWDAVTDPIVGNISDNLKSPYGRRRPLMIGATIPYAICTFLLFNNVDFGTNAKFAYFVVLAILFWSCYKTYVIPFFALGAELTDDFKERTSLRAWASVFLQIAVMIASAAPPMILEMA
;
A
#
# COMPACT_ATOMS: atom_id res chain seq x y z
N MET A 1 7.40 -16.20 19.51
CA MET A 1 6.42 -15.55 18.62
C MET A 1 7.18 -14.89 17.48
N SER A 2 6.91 -15.22 16.22
CA SER A 2 7.67 -14.66 15.09
C SER A 2 7.31 -13.18 14.90
N ALA A 3 8.24 -12.33 14.46
CA ALA A 3 7.97 -10.91 14.18
C ALA A 3 6.77 -10.71 13.23
N LYS A 4 6.57 -11.66 12.30
CA LYS A 4 5.41 -11.70 11.40
C LYS A 4 4.07 -11.79 12.14
N SER A 5 4.02 -12.47 13.29
CA SER A 5 2.79 -12.62 14.08
C SER A 5 2.33 -11.31 14.71
N VAL A 6 3.28 -10.46 15.15
CA VAL A 6 2.97 -9.12 15.69
C VAL A 6 2.36 -8.25 14.60
N LEU A 7 2.93 -8.31 13.38
CA LEU A 7 2.42 -7.57 12.22
C LEU A 7 1.02 -8.03 11.82
N HIS A 8 0.73 -9.33 11.85
CA HIS A 8 -0.62 -9.81 11.55
C HIS A 8 -1.65 -9.36 12.59
N LEU A 9 -1.28 -9.26 13.87
CA LEU A 9 -2.16 -8.72 14.91
C LEU A 9 -2.46 -7.24 14.69
N TRP A 10 -1.45 -6.47 14.28
CA TRP A 10 -1.63 -5.08 13.89
C TRP A 10 -2.59 -4.95 12.69
N ASP A 11 -2.32 -5.73 11.64
CA ASP A 11 -3.14 -5.76 10.42
C ASP A 11 -4.60 -6.16 10.72
N ALA A 12 -4.81 -7.11 11.64
CA ALA A 12 -6.14 -7.53 12.07
C ALA A 12 -6.98 -6.38 12.67
N VAL A 13 -6.34 -5.34 13.20
CA VAL A 13 -7.01 -4.15 13.73
C VAL A 13 -7.12 -3.05 12.68
N THR A 14 -6.04 -2.77 11.95
CA THR A 14 -6.03 -1.66 10.98
C THR A 14 -6.91 -1.94 9.76
N ASP A 15 -6.96 -3.19 9.29
CA ASP A 15 -7.64 -3.53 8.05
C ASP A 15 -9.17 -3.32 8.15
N PRO A 16 -9.86 -3.73 9.23
CA PRO A 16 -11.27 -3.38 9.45
C PRO A 16 -11.55 -1.88 9.57
N ILE A 17 -10.65 -1.12 10.20
CA ILE A 17 -10.81 0.33 10.35
C ILE A 17 -10.82 1.00 8.98
N VAL A 18 -9.82 0.68 8.15
CA VAL A 18 -9.73 1.20 6.77
C VAL A 18 -10.93 0.75 5.94
N GLY A 19 -11.36 -0.51 6.08
CA GLY A 19 -12.56 -1.03 5.42
C GLY A 19 -13.81 -0.21 5.77
N ASN A 20 -14.04 0.03 7.06
CA ASN A 20 -15.17 0.82 7.54
C ASN A 20 -15.12 2.28 7.05
N ILE A 21 -13.95 2.91 7.05
CA ILE A 21 -13.77 4.27 6.50
C ILE A 21 -14.08 4.25 5.00
N SER A 22 -13.59 3.26 4.26
CA SER A 22 -13.83 3.12 2.83
C SER A 22 -15.28 2.89 2.48
N ASP A 23 -16.02 2.14 3.28
CA ASP A 23 -17.41 1.79 2.99
C ASP A 23 -18.40 2.91 3.35
N ASN A 24 -18.00 3.84 4.24
CA ASN A 24 -18.84 4.95 4.69
C ASN A 24 -18.47 6.30 4.06
N LEU A 25 -17.38 6.38 3.30
CA LEU A 25 -16.96 7.63 2.69
C LEU A 25 -17.99 8.11 1.65
N LYS A 26 -18.58 9.29 1.92
CA LYS A 26 -19.48 9.98 1.00
C LYS A 26 -18.71 11.06 0.26
N SER A 27 -18.46 10.83 -1.03
CA SER A 27 -17.75 11.78 -1.88
C SER A 27 -18.41 11.83 -3.27
N PRO A 28 -18.41 13.00 -3.94
CA PRO A 28 -18.91 13.11 -5.31
C PRO A 28 -18.13 12.26 -6.32
N TYR A 29 -16.88 11.87 -6.00
CA TYR A 29 -16.05 11.01 -6.86
C TYR A 29 -16.22 9.51 -6.58
N GLY A 30 -17.27 9.14 -5.85
CA GLY A 30 -17.59 7.78 -5.45
C GLY A 30 -17.00 7.38 -4.09
N ARG A 31 -17.36 6.18 -3.65
CA ARG A 31 -17.12 5.70 -2.29
C ARG A 31 -15.65 5.33 -1.99
N ARG A 32 -14.98 4.67 -2.95
CA ARG A 32 -13.65 4.07 -2.74
C ARG A 32 -12.49 4.87 -3.34
N ARG A 33 -12.73 5.50 -4.49
CA ARG A 33 -11.71 6.20 -5.28
C ARG A 33 -11.01 7.38 -4.56
N PRO A 34 -11.71 8.24 -3.79
CA PRO A 34 -11.05 9.37 -3.13
C PRO A 34 -10.02 8.93 -2.09
N LEU A 35 -10.29 7.84 -1.35
CA LEU A 35 -9.32 7.29 -0.38
C LEU A 35 -8.09 6.73 -1.07
N MET A 36 -8.29 6.00 -2.17
CA MET A 36 -7.17 5.46 -2.95
C MET A 36 -6.27 6.59 -3.46
N ILE A 37 -6.86 7.62 -4.09
CA ILE A 37 -6.10 8.75 -4.64
C ILE A 37 -5.44 9.56 -3.51
N GLY A 38 -6.16 9.78 -2.41
CA GLY A 38 -5.65 10.50 -1.24
C GLY A 38 -4.49 9.78 -0.54
N ALA A 39 -4.46 8.44 -0.57
CA ALA A 39 -3.38 7.64 0.00
C ALA A 39 -2.12 7.61 -0.88
N THR A 40 -2.25 7.81 -2.19
CA THR A 40 -1.11 7.75 -3.14
C THR A 40 -0.04 8.79 -2.86
N ILE A 41 -0.42 10.04 -2.56
CA ILE A 41 0.54 11.13 -2.33
C ILE A 41 1.35 10.89 -1.03
N PRO A 42 0.73 10.65 0.14
CA PRO A 42 1.47 10.31 1.35
C PRO A 42 2.32 9.05 1.20
N TYR A 43 1.83 8.05 0.47
CA TYR A 43 2.59 6.83 0.18
C TYR A 43 3.87 7.12 -0.61
N ALA A 44 3.79 7.95 -1.66
CA ALA A 44 4.96 8.35 -2.43
C ALA A 44 5.97 9.14 -1.59
N ILE A 45 5.49 10.07 -0.74
CA ILE A 45 6.34 10.84 0.18
C ILE A 45 7.06 9.90 1.16
N CYS A 46 6.34 8.98 1.80
CA CYS A 46 6.94 8.01 2.72
C CYS A 46 7.98 7.14 2.02
N THR A 47 7.68 6.70 0.79
CA THR A 47 8.64 5.94 -0.03
C THR A 47 9.91 6.75 -0.25
N PHE A 48 9.81 7.99 -0.71
CA PHE A 48 10.97 8.85 -0.92
C PHE A 48 11.81 9.03 0.35
N LEU A 49 11.15 9.29 1.49
CA LEU A 49 11.81 9.48 2.78
C LEU A 49 12.51 8.20 3.28
N LEU A 50 11.96 7.02 3.00
CA LEU A 50 12.58 5.74 3.36
C LEU A 50 13.91 5.49 2.61
N PHE A 51 14.05 6.00 1.39
CA PHE A 51 15.29 5.91 0.62
C PHE A 51 16.27 7.06 0.92
N ASN A 52 15.88 8.04 1.72
CA ASN A 52 16.74 9.16 2.11
C ASN A 52 17.50 8.84 3.41
N ASN A 53 18.81 9.03 3.41
CA ASN A 53 19.62 8.82 4.61
C ASN A 53 19.61 10.08 5.49
N VAL A 54 19.10 9.94 6.71
CA VAL A 54 19.09 11.01 7.70
C VAL A 54 20.25 10.83 8.68
N ASP A 55 21.00 11.91 8.89
CA ASP A 55 22.16 11.94 9.79
C ASP A 55 21.70 12.19 11.24
N PHE A 56 21.01 11.20 11.80
CA PHE A 56 20.57 11.19 13.19
C PHE A 56 21.39 10.18 14.00
N GLY A 57 21.52 10.44 15.31
CA GLY A 57 22.06 9.44 16.23
C GLY A 57 21.23 8.14 16.22
N THR A 58 21.85 7.01 16.56
CA THR A 58 21.29 5.65 16.39
C THR A 58 19.84 5.49 16.87
N ASN A 59 19.52 6.00 18.07
CA ASN A 59 18.17 5.87 18.63
C ASN A 59 17.13 6.72 17.87
N ALA A 60 17.50 7.94 17.48
CA ALA A 60 16.62 8.82 16.72
C ALA A 60 16.41 8.31 15.30
N LYS A 61 17.46 7.76 14.67
CA LYS A 61 17.37 7.10 13.36
C LYS A 61 16.46 5.87 13.42
N PHE A 62 16.56 5.04 14.45
CA PHE A 62 15.67 3.91 14.66
C PHE A 62 14.20 4.35 14.79
N ALA A 63 13.91 5.33 15.65
CA ALA A 63 12.56 5.86 15.83
C ALA A 63 12.00 6.45 14.52
N TYR A 64 12.82 7.18 13.76
CA TYR A 64 12.45 7.74 12.46
C TYR A 64 11.98 6.67 11.47
N PHE A 65 12.78 5.61 11.28
CA PHE A 65 12.42 4.53 10.35
C PHE A 65 11.21 3.72 10.82
N VAL A 66 11.04 3.52 12.13
CA VAL A 66 9.85 2.84 12.68
C VAL A 66 8.58 3.64 12.37
N VAL A 67 8.58 4.96 12.63
CA VAL A 67 7.43 5.82 12.35
C VAL A 67 7.13 5.86 10.86
N LEU A 68 8.16 6.03 10.01
CA LEU A 68 7.98 6.00 8.57
C LEU A 68 7.44 4.66 8.06
N ALA A 69 7.91 3.54 8.58
CA ALA A 69 7.41 2.23 8.21
C ALA A 69 5.92 2.09 8.55
N ILE A 70 5.50 2.51 9.75
CA ILE A 70 4.09 2.48 10.15
C ILE A 70 3.24 3.34 9.22
N LEU A 71 3.69 4.56 8.89
CA LEU A 71 2.98 5.46 7.96
C LEU A 71 2.90 4.87 6.55
N PHE A 72 4.02 4.35 6.05
CA PHE A 72 4.11 3.71 4.73
C PHE A 72 3.10 2.57 4.61
N TRP A 73 3.10 1.63 5.56
CA TRP A 73 2.17 0.50 5.57
C TRP A 73 0.72 0.95 5.74
N SER A 74 0.45 1.95 6.58
CA SER A 74 -0.89 2.51 6.76
C SER A 74 -1.44 3.12 5.47
N CYS A 75 -0.61 3.89 4.74
CA CYS A 75 -0.99 4.46 3.45
C CYS A 75 -1.22 3.36 2.40
N TYR A 76 -0.33 2.36 2.35
CA TYR A 76 -0.47 1.21 1.47
C TYR A 76 -1.79 0.47 1.70
N LYS A 77 -2.14 0.18 2.96
CA LYS A 77 -3.41 -0.48 3.32
C LYS A 77 -4.62 0.36 2.93
N THR A 78 -4.54 1.67 3.15
CA THR A 78 -5.59 2.63 2.75
C THR A 78 -5.86 2.65 1.25
N TYR A 79 -4.86 2.29 0.43
CA TYR A 79 -5.04 2.10 -1.00
C TYR A 79 -5.54 0.70 -1.35
N VAL A 80 -4.91 -0.34 -0.80
CA VAL A 80 -5.08 -1.73 -1.21
C VAL A 80 -6.43 -2.32 -0.79
N ILE A 81 -6.91 -1.98 0.41
CA ILE A 81 -8.20 -2.50 0.90
C ILE A 81 -9.36 -2.02 0.01
N PRO A 82 -9.51 -0.71 -0.27
CA PRO A 82 -10.53 -0.24 -1.21
C PRO A 82 -10.32 -0.77 -2.64
N PHE A 83 -9.07 -0.95 -3.09
CA PHE A 83 -8.77 -1.52 -4.41
C PHE A 83 -9.32 -2.96 -4.54
N PHE A 84 -9.11 -3.79 -3.53
CA PHE A 84 -9.70 -5.13 -3.52
C PHE A 84 -11.22 -5.08 -3.40
N ALA A 85 -11.79 -4.23 -2.55
CA ALA A 85 -13.24 -4.14 -2.46
C ALA A 85 -13.89 -3.64 -3.76
N LEU A 86 -13.30 -2.63 -4.43
CA LEU A 86 -13.76 -2.10 -5.71
C LEU A 86 -13.75 -3.18 -6.80
N GLY A 87 -12.71 -4.00 -6.86
CA GLY A 87 -12.61 -5.11 -7.81
C GLY A 87 -13.73 -6.15 -7.69
N ALA A 88 -14.32 -6.30 -6.50
CA ALA A 88 -15.46 -7.19 -6.28
C ALA A 88 -16.80 -6.55 -6.66
N GLU A 89 -16.91 -5.23 -6.59
CA GLU A 89 -18.12 -4.46 -6.88
C GLU A 89 -18.30 -4.12 -8.38
N LEU A 90 -17.25 -4.30 -9.18
CA LEU A 90 -17.25 -3.93 -10.60
C LEU A 90 -18.18 -4.79 -11.48
N THR A 91 -18.41 -6.05 -11.11
CA THR A 91 -19.27 -6.99 -11.85
C THR A 91 -19.84 -8.04 -10.91
N ASP A 92 -21.06 -8.48 -11.21
CA ASP A 92 -21.76 -9.57 -10.52
C ASP A 92 -21.42 -10.96 -11.12
N ASP A 93 -20.86 -11.03 -12.35
CA ASP A 93 -20.44 -12.29 -12.96
C ASP A 93 -19.10 -12.76 -12.38
N PHE A 94 -19.10 -13.97 -11.83
CA PHE A 94 -17.91 -14.63 -11.30
C PHE A 94 -16.79 -14.79 -12.34
N LYS A 95 -17.13 -15.12 -13.59
CA LYS A 95 -16.14 -15.31 -14.66
C LYS A 95 -15.47 -13.98 -15.02
N GLU A 96 -16.28 -12.93 -15.16
CA GLU A 96 -15.79 -11.58 -15.44
C GLU A 96 -14.92 -11.06 -14.29
N ARG A 97 -15.36 -11.23 -13.04
CA ARG A 97 -14.59 -10.86 -11.84
C ARG A 97 -13.23 -11.56 -11.78
N THR A 98 -13.21 -12.85 -12.11
CA THR A 98 -11.96 -13.64 -12.15
C THR A 98 -11.03 -13.14 -13.25
N SER A 99 -11.56 -12.84 -14.43
CA SER A 99 -10.80 -12.26 -15.55
C SER A 99 -10.21 -10.89 -15.20
N LEU A 100 -11.00 -9.99 -14.59
CA LEU A 100 -10.53 -8.68 -14.14
C LEU A 100 -9.38 -8.80 -13.14
N ARG A 101 -9.47 -9.73 -12.20
CA ARG A 101 -8.39 -10.01 -11.25
C ARG A 101 -7.15 -10.57 -11.92
N ALA A 102 -7.31 -11.49 -12.87
CA ALA A 102 -6.19 -12.05 -13.61
C ALA A 102 -5.41 -10.94 -14.35
N TRP A 103 -6.11 -10.07 -15.08
CA TRP A 103 -5.49 -8.95 -15.77
C TRP A 103 -4.81 -7.97 -14.81
N ALA A 104 -5.48 -7.60 -13.71
CA ALA A 104 -4.88 -6.73 -12.69
C ALA A 104 -3.59 -7.35 -12.09
N SER A 105 -3.59 -8.67 -11.84
CA SER A 105 -2.41 -9.38 -11.37
C SER A 105 -1.27 -9.39 -12.39
N VAL A 106 -1.56 -9.55 -13.70
CA VAL A 106 -0.53 -9.49 -14.74
C VAL A 106 0.17 -8.13 -14.75
N PHE A 107 -0.60 -7.03 -14.76
CA PHE A 107 -0.02 -5.68 -14.71
C PHE A 107 0.76 -5.43 -13.42
N LEU A 108 0.26 -5.93 -12.29
CA LEU A 108 0.97 -5.82 -11.01
C LEU A 108 2.32 -6.55 -11.06
N GLN A 109 2.36 -7.77 -11.61
CA GLN A 109 3.62 -8.53 -11.69
C GLN A 109 4.64 -7.86 -12.62
N ILE A 110 4.20 -7.31 -13.75
CA ILE A 110 5.08 -6.53 -14.63
C ILE A 110 5.66 -5.32 -13.88
N ALA A 111 4.82 -4.58 -13.15
CA ALA A 111 5.26 -3.44 -12.35
C ALA A 111 6.27 -3.85 -11.25
N VAL A 112 6.02 -4.98 -10.57
CA VAL A 112 6.93 -5.53 -9.55
C VAL A 112 8.28 -5.92 -10.16
N MET A 113 8.30 -6.56 -11.32
CA MET A 113 9.55 -6.91 -12.01
C MET A 113 10.39 -5.67 -12.29
N ILE A 114 9.78 -4.63 -12.87
CA ILE A 114 10.46 -3.35 -13.15
C ILE A 114 10.96 -2.70 -11.86
N ALA A 115 10.10 -2.61 -10.84
CA ALA A 115 10.44 -1.99 -9.56
C ALA A 115 11.54 -2.73 -8.79
N SER A 116 11.62 -4.06 -8.90
CA SER A 116 12.66 -4.87 -8.27
C SER A 116 14.02 -4.78 -8.96
N ALA A 117 14.04 -4.58 -10.28
CA ALA A 117 15.25 -4.46 -11.07
C ALA A 117 15.87 -3.05 -11.00
N ALA A 118 15.07 -2.02 -10.74
CA ALA A 118 15.53 -0.64 -10.76
C ALA A 118 16.60 -0.30 -9.70
N PRO A 119 16.44 -0.63 -8.39
CA PRO A 119 17.45 -0.32 -7.38
C PRO A 119 18.84 -0.89 -7.66
N PRO A 120 19.02 -2.19 -7.97
CA PRO A 120 20.35 -2.72 -8.27
C PRO A 120 20.94 -2.12 -9.54
N MET A 121 20.15 -1.89 -10.59
CA MET A 121 20.65 -1.22 -11.81
C MET A 121 21.15 0.19 -11.54
N ILE A 122 20.44 0.98 -10.72
CA ILE A 122 20.86 2.35 -10.38
C ILE A 122 22.16 2.32 -9.56
N LEU A 123 22.29 1.36 -8.65
CA LEU A 123 23.49 1.19 -7.84
C LEU A 123 24.70 0.73 -8.67
N GLU A 124 24.50 -0.09 -9.69
CA GLU A 124 25.58 -0.50 -10.61
C GLU A 124 26.04 0.64 -11.55
N MET A 125 25.22 1.67 -11.73
CA MET A 125 25.52 2.84 -12.58
C MET A 125 26.19 4.01 -11.83
N ALA A 126 26.23 3.98 -10.49
CA ALA A 126 26.77 5.03 -9.62
C ALA A 126 28.16 4.70 -9.09
#